data_AF-A0A965ZC51-F1
#
_entry.id   AF-A0A965ZC51-F1
#
_cell.length_a   1.000
_cell.length_b   1.000
_cell.length_c   1.000
_cell.angle_alpha   90.00
_cell.angle_beta   90.00
_cell.angle_gamma   90.00
#
_symmetry.space_group_name_H-M   'P 1'
#
loop_
_entity.id
_entity.type
_entity.pdbx_description
1 polymer ?
#
loop_
_entity_poly.entity_id
_entity_poly.type
_entity_poly.pdbx_seq_one_letter_code
_entity_poly.pdbx_strand_id
1 'polypeptide(L)'
;MEAIILAALGSTCIQLLNLLELSKVPKSRRPDFKDIAYWLPYIINPLFGALIGYAYFDGQVHVNKLLAIHIGASAPLIIRSMSSVIPSVIKSDTK
;
A
#
# COMPACT_ATOMS: atom_id res chain seq x y z
N MET A 1 11.60 -14.31 -6.14
CA MET A 1 10.32 -13.85 -6.72
C MET A 1 9.11 -14.17 -5.85
N GLU A 2 8.98 -15.38 -5.29
CA GLU A 2 7.83 -15.74 -4.42
C GLU A 2 7.59 -14.73 -3.28
N ALA A 3 8.64 -14.33 -2.55
CA ALA A 3 8.54 -13.36 -1.46
C ALA A 3 8.01 -11.99 -1.90
N ILE A 4 8.31 -11.55 -3.13
CA ILE A 4 7.85 -10.27 -3.67
C ILE A 4 6.35 -10.32 -3.94
N ILE A 5 5.86 -11.43 -4.50
CA ILE A 5 4.44 -11.67 -4.72
C ILE A 5 3.71 -11.73 -3.37
N LEU A 6 4.28 -12.41 -2.39
CA LEU A 6 3.72 -12.46 -1.03
C LEU A 6 3.68 -11.07 -0.37
N ALA A 7 4.66 -10.20 -0.62
CA ALA A 7 4.63 -8.83 -0.17
C ALA A 7 3.53 -8.00 -0.88
N ALA A 8 3.36 -8.16 -2.19
CA ALA A 8 2.25 -7.53 -2.92
C ALA A 8 0.89 -7.98 -2.37
N LEU A 9 0.74 -9.28 -2.08
CA LEU A 9 -0.46 -9.84 -1.45
C LEU A 9 -0.69 -9.26 -0.05
N GLY A 10 0.36 -9.14 0.77
CA GLY A 10 0.28 -8.52 2.10
C GLY A 10 -0.29 -7.10 2.05
N SER A 11 0.18 -6.27 1.12
CA SER A 11 -0.38 -4.91 0.92
C SER A 11 -1.81 -4.93 0.37
N THR A 12 -2.15 -5.91 -0.49
CA THR A 12 -3.51 -6.11 -1.01
C THR A 12 -4.48 -6.47 0.11
N CYS A 13 -4.07 -7.32 1.05
CA CYS A 13 -4.87 -7.69 2.22
C CYS A 13 -5.27 -6.46 3.04
N ILE A 14 -4.38 -5.48 3.22
CA ILE A 14 -4.70 -4.22 3.90
C ILE A 14 -5.79 -3.44 3.15
N GLN A 15 -5.72 -3.40 1.82
CA GLN A 15 -6.74 -2.74 1.01
C GLN A 15 -8.09 -3.44 1.07
N LEU A 16 -8.10 -4.77 1.05
CA LEU A 16 -9.30 -5.56 1.25
C LEU A 16 -9.90 -5.35 2.65
N LEU A 17 -9.05 -5.21 3.68
CA LEU A 17 -9.50 -4.89 5.03
C LEU A 17 -10.17 -3.51 5.09
N ASN A 18 -9.57 -2.50 4.47
CA ASN A 18 -10.17 -1.17 4.35
C ASN A 18 -11.53 -1.22 3.63
N LEU A 19 -11.67 -2.05 2.59
CA LEU A 19 -12.95 -2.25 1.90
C LEU A 19 -13.98 -2.97 2.79
N LEU A 20 -13.54 -3.94 3.58
CA LEU A 20 -14.38 -4.64 4.54
C LEU A 20 -14.87 -3.68 5.64
N GLU A 21 -14.03 -2.77 6.13
CA GLU A 21 -14.44 -1.74 7.08
C GLU A 21 -15.46 -0.78 6.46
N LEU A 22 -15.29 -0.44 5.18
CA LEU A 22 -16.25 0.39 4.46
C LEU A 22 -17.65 -0.26 4.36
N SER A 23 -17.72 -1.60 4.36
CA SER A 23 -19.02 -2.30 4.39
C SER A 23 -19.85 -1.99 5.65
N LYS A 24 -19.18 -1.61 6.75
CA LYS A 24 -19.81 -1.24 8.03
C LYS A 24 -20.28 0.23 8.06
N VAL A 25 -19.85 1.05 7.10
CA VAL A 25 -20.21 2.47 7.04
C VAL A 25 -21.63 2.65 6.47
N PRO A 26 -22.47 3.56 7.01
CA PRO A 26 -23.79 3.88 6.46
C PRO A 26 -23.72 4.32 5.00
N LYS A 27 -24.70 3.91 4.17
CA LYS A 27 -24.72 4.17 2.72
C LYS A 27 -24.56 5.65 2.36
N SER A 28 -25.09 6.57 3.18
CA SER A 28 -25.01 8.01 2.97
C SER A 28 -23.60 8.61 3.14
N ARG A 29 -22.67 7.87 3.77
CA ARG A 29 -21.27 8.29 3.99
C ARG A 29 -20.26 7.45 3.19
N ARG A 30 -20.74 6.55 2.32
CA ARG A 30 -19.85 5.75 1.48
C ARG A 30 -19.30 6.63 0.33
N PRO A 31 -18.03 6.43 -0.05
CA PRO A 31 -17.47 7.07 -1.24
C PRO A 31 -18.21 6.61 -2.49
N ASP A 32 -18.13 7.42 -3.54
CA ASP A 32 -18.69 7.06 -4.83
C ASP A 32 -17.85 5.96 -5.47
N PHE A 33 -18.42 4.77 -5.59
CA PHE A 33 -17.76 3.63 -6.24
C PHE A 33 -17.55 3.83 -7.75
N LYS A 34 -18.14 4.88 -8.35
CA LYS A 34 -17.87 5.25 -9.75
C LYS A 34 -16.63 6.12 -9.91
N ASP A 35 -16.09 6.67 -8.83
CA ASP A 35 -14.89 7.49 -8.88
C ASP A 35 -13.66 6.60 -9.11
N ILE A 36 -12.95 6.83 -10.21
CA ILE A 36 -11.72 6.11 -10.55
C ILE A 36 -10.63 6.39 -9.51
N ALA A 37 -10.60 7.60 -8.93
CA ALA A 37 -9.65 7.97 -7.89
C ALA A 37 -9.82 7.12 -6.62
N TYR A 38 -11.05 6.64 -6.34
CA TYR A 38 -11.32 5.73 -5.23
C TYR A 38 -10.67 4.36 -5.43
N TRP A 39 -10.62 3.86 -6.67
CA TRP A 39 -10.01 2.57 -6.99
C TRP A 39 -8.49 2.62 -7.10
N LEU A 40 -7.93 3.81 -7.33
CA LEU A 40 -6.50 3.99 -7.57
C LEU A 40 -5.61 3.41 -6.44
N PRO A 41 -5.90 3.63 -5.13
CA PRO A 41 -5.14 3.03 -4.05
C PRO A 41 -5.16 1.51 -4.05
N TYR A 42 -6.22 0.87 -4.55
CA TYR A 42 -6.34 -0.60 -4.60
C TYR A 42 -5.40 -1.22 -5.63
N ILE A 43 -4.92 -0.45 -6.61
CA ILE A 43 -3.95 -0.89 -7.60
C ILE A 43 -2.54 -0.43 -7.20
N ILE A 44 -2.40 0.82 -6.77
CA ILE A 44 -1.09 1.40 -6.42
C ILE A 44 -0.49 0.74 -5.17
N ASN A 45 -1.27 0.46 -4.13
CA ASN A 45 -0.72 -0.10 -2.90
C ASN A 45 -0.13 -1.52 -3.09
N PRO A 46 -0.75 -2.43 -3.85
CA PRO A 46 -0.12 -3.67 -4.30
C PRO A 46 1.23 -3.48 -5.00
N LEU A 47 1.34 -2.47 -5.87
CA LEU A 47 2.60 -2.13 -6.53
C LEU A 47 3.65 -1.63 -5.53
N PHE A 48 3.27 -0.85 -4.52
CA PHE A 48 4.17 -0.49 -3.43
C PHE A 48 4.59 -1.71 -2.58
N GLY A 49 3.68 -2.66 -2.33
CA GLY A 49 4.00 -3.92 -1.67
C GLY A 49 5.05 -4.72 -2.45
N ALA A 50 4.89 -4.82 -3.77
CA ALA A 50 5.87 -5.44 -4.65
C ALA A 50 7.20 -4.68 -4.66
N LEU A 51 7.17 -3.35 -4.77
CA LEU A 51 8.39 -2.52 -4.81
C LEU A 51 9.21 -2.62 -3.52
N ILE A 52 8.56 -2.48 -2.37
CA ILE A 52 9.20 -2.62 -1.07
C ILE A 52 9.66 -4.07 -0.85
N GLY A 53 8.84 -5.05 -1.21
CA GLY A 53 9.22 -6.46 -1.17
C GLY A 53 10.45 -6.76 -2.03
N TYR A 54 10.54 -6.18 -3.23
CA TYR A 54 11.72 -6.26 -4.08
C TYR A 54 12.94 -5.65 -3.39
N ALA A 55 12.84 -4.42 -2.86
CA ALA A 55 13.94 -3.77 -2.17
C ALA A 55 14.45 -4.54 -0.94
N TYR A 56 13.57 -5.22 -0.19
CA TYR A 56 13.95 -5.99 1.00
C TYR A 56 14.50 -7.39 0.69
N PHE A 57 14.02 -8.02 -0.39
CA PHE A 57 14.29 -9.43 -0.65
C PHE A 57 15.15 -9.69 -1.89
N ASP A 58 15.57 -8.66 -2.61
CA ASP A 58 16.53 -8.81 -3.70
C ASP A 58 17.84 -9.41 -3.16
N GLY A 59 18.33 -10.47 -3.81
CA GLY A 59 19.50 -11.24 -3.38
C GLY A 59 19.31 -12.19 -2.18
N GLN A 60 18.12 -12.25 -1.57
CA GLN A 60 17.85 -13.16 -0.44
C GLN A 60 17.42 -14.55 -0.93
N VAL A 61 18.14 -15.60 -0.54
CA VAL A 61 17.87 -16.99 -0.97
C VAL A 61 16.78 -17.66 -0.13
N HIS A 62 16.65 -17.29 1.15
CA HIS A 62 15.66 -17.87 2.06
C HIS A 62 14.92 -16.76 2.82
N VAL A 63 13.70 -16.49 2.40
CA VAL A 63 12.82 -15.51 3.05
C VAL A 63 11.64 -16.23 3.69
N ASN A 64 11.41 -15.99 4.97
CA ASN A 64 10.22 -16.48 5.64
C ASN A 64 8.96 -15.87 4.98
N LYS A 65 8.02 -16.73 4.56
CA LYS A 65 6.76 -16.31 3.89
C LYS A 65 5.94 -15.34 4.75
N LEU A 66 5.89 -15.57 6.07
CA LEU A 66 5.19 -14.71 7.00
C LEU A 66 5.84 -13.33 7.09
N LEU A 67 7.16 -13.27 7.05
CA LEU A 67 7.91 -12.00 7.01
C LEU A 67 7.60 -11.24 5.72
N ALA A 68 7.61 -11.92 4.58
CA ALA A 68 7.29 -11.31 3.29
C ALA A 68 5.91 -10.62 3.29
N ILE A 69 4.90 -11.30 3.83
CA ILE A 69 3.54 -10.75 3.98
C ILE A 69 3.54 -9.54 4.92
N HIS A 70 4.21 -9.59 6.06
CA HIS A 70 4.27 -8.46 7.01
C HIS A 70 4.95 -7.23 6.41
N ILE A 71 6.07 -7.42 5.70
CA ILE A 71 6.75 -6.33 4.99
C ILE A 71 5.81 -5.72 3.95
N GLY A 72 5.13 -6.55 3.18
CA GLY A 72 4.10 -6.14 2.23
C GLY A 72 2.98 -5.32 2.86
N ALA A 73 2.36 -5.84 3.93
CA ALA A 73 1.29 -5.17 4.66
C ALA A 73 1.72 -3.80 5.21
N SER A 74 2.99 -3.66 5.58
CA SER A 74 3.56 -2.41 6.10
C SER A 74 3.92 -1.41 4.99
N ALA A 75 4.06 -1.86 3.74
CA ALA A 75 4.57 -1.05 2.62
C ALA A 75 3.79 0.26 2.38
N PRO A 76 2.44 0.29 2.37
CA PRO A 76 1.71 1.54 2.19
C PRO A 76 1.99 2.56 3.30
N LEU A 77 2.17 2.10 4.55
CA LEU A 77 2.49 2.94 5.69
C LEU A 77 3.93 3.48 5.61
N ILE A 78 4.88 2.65 5.15
CA ILE A 78 6.26 3.06 4.91
C ILE A 78 6.27 4.21 3.89
N ILE A 79 5.65 4.03 2.72
CA ILE A 79 5.58 5.06 1.68
C ILE A 79 4.88 6.32 2.18
N ARG A 80 3.77 6.17 2.91
CA ARG A 80 3.05 7.32 3.48
C ARG A 80 3.92 8.10 4.47
N SER A 81 4.65 7.40 5.33
CA SER A 81 5.56 8.02 6.30
C SER A 81 6.69 8.77 5.59
N MET A 82 7.28 8.19 4.54
CA MET A 82 8.28 8.86 3.71
C MET A 82 7.72 10.13 3.05
N SER A 83 6.50 10.06 2.51
CA SER A 83 5.85 11.21 1.88
C SER A 83 5.57 12.36 2.86
N SER A 84 5.30 12.05 4.14
CA SER A 84 5.02 13.06 5.17
C SER A 84 6.27 13.80 5.67
N VAL A 85 7.46 13.25 5.42
CA VAL A 85 8.74 13.86 5.84
C VAL A 85 9.25 14.86 4.81
N ILE A 86 8.72 14.86 3.58
CA ILE A 86 9.07 15.85 2.55
C ILE A 86 8.62 17.23 3.00
N PRO A 87 9.54 18.19 3.26
CA PRO A 87 9.20 19.49 3.82
C PRO A 87 8.26 20.28 2.90
N SER A 88 7.24 20.91 3.47
CA SER A 88 6.28 21.77 2.77
C SER A 88 6.90 23.04 2.16
N VAL A 89 8.17 23.32 2.42
CA VAL A 89 8.94 24.46 1.89
C VAL A 89 9.06 24.42 0.37
N ILE A 90 9.01 23.25 -0.26
CA ILE A 90 9.05 23.12 -1.74
C ILE A 90 7.68 23.47 -2.38
N LYS A 91 6.61 23.59 -1.58
CA LYS A 91 5.24 23.74 -2.07
C LYS A 91 4.83 25.20 -2.37
N SER A 92 5.63 26.20 -1.95
CA SER A 92 5.30 27.63 -2.13
C SER A 92 5.92 28.32 -3.34
N ASP A 93 6.94 27.71 -3.98
CA ASP A 93 7.72 28.36 -5.05
C ASP A 93 7.24 28.03 -6.46
N THR A 94 6.10 27.36 -6.59
CA THR A 94 5.46 27.06 -7.89
C THR A 94 4.05 27.67 -7.94
N LYS A 95 3.97 28.98 -7.69
CA LYS A 95 2.79 29.81 -8.02
C LYS A 95 3.12 30.75 -9.16
#